data_AF-X1KB85-F1
#
_entry.id   AF-X1KB85-F1
#
_cell.length_a   1.000
_cell.length_b   1.000
_cell.length_c   1.000
_cell.angle_alpha   90.00
_cell.angle_beta   90.00
_cell.angle_gamma   90.00
#
_symmetry.space_group_name_H-M   'P 1'
#
loop_
_entity.id
_entity.type
_entity.pdbx_description
1 polymer ?
#
loop_
_entity_poly.entity_id
_entity_poly.type
_entity_poly.pdbx_seq_one_letter_code
_entity_poly.pdbx_strand_id
1 'polypeptide(L)' 'TEAGCLATMMLAGSATDKFTLEEAISSFIKVEREFYPDEKIREKYLDRFVKYKKIYNLISQIY' A
#
# COMPACT_ATOMS: atom_id res chain seq x y z
N THR A 1 0.97 11.61 -5.78
CA THR A 1 1.03 10.93 -4.47
C THR A 1 2.33 11.34 -3.79
N GLU A 2 2.27 11.94 -2.61
CA GLU A 2 3.43 12.46 -1.86
C GLU A 2 3.46 11.88 -0.43
N ALA A 3 3.12 10.59 -0.30
CA ALA A 3 2.95 9.93 0.99
C ALA A 3 4.19 10.05 1.89
N GLY A 4 5.38 10.01 1.30
CA GLY A 4 6.64 10.21 2.02
C GLY A 4 6.75 11.61 2.62
N CYS A 5 6.44 12.66 1.87
CA CYS A 5 6.50 14.05 2.36
C CYS A 5 5.45 14.29 3.46
N LEU A 6 4.26 13.72 3.31
CA LEU A 6 3.21 13.80 4.32
C LEU A 6 3.64 13.11 5.63
N ALA A 7 4.19 11.91 5.53
CA ALA A 7 4.70 11.18 6.70
C ALA A 7 5.82 11.97 7.41
N THR A 8 6.74 12.57 6.67
CA THR A 8 7.80 13.42 7.25
C THR A 8 7.22 14.63 7.99
N MET A 9 6.20 15.28 7.42
CA MET A 9 5.50 16.39 8.08
C MET A 9 4.81 15.94 9.37
N MET A 10 4.13 14.79 9.34
CA MET A 10 3.46 14.23 10.51
C MET A 10 4.46 13.89 11.62
N LEU A 11 5.61 13.30 11.28
CA LEU A 11 6.67 13.00 12.24
C LEU A 11 7.29 14.28 12.83
N ALA A 12 7.55 15.30 12.01
CA ALA A 12 8.09 16.58 12.48
C ALA A 12 7.10 17.32 13.39
N GLY A 13 5.80 17.30 13.07
CA GLY A 13 4.76 17.88 13.91
C GLY A 13 4.60 17.15 15.24
N SER A 14 4.71 15.82 15.23
CA SER A 14 4.69 15.02 16.46
C SER A 14 5.92 15.27 17.34
N ALA A 15 7.12 15.37 16.75
CA ALA A 15 8.35 15.67 17.49
C ALA A 15 8.40 17.09 18.06
N THR A 16 7.53 17.99 17.60
CA THR A 16 7.41 19.38 18.08
C THR A 16 6.16 19.63 18.93
N ASP A 17 5.53 18.55 19.41
CA ASP A 17 4.31 18.56 20.24
C ASP A 17 3.15 19.37 19.62
N LYS A 18 3.10 19.46 18.28
CA LYS A 18 2.01 20.16 17.57
C LYS A 18 0.75 19.33 17.49
N PHE A 19 0.89 18.03 17.39
CA PHE A 19 -0.17 17.04 17.37
C PHE A 19 0.42 15.66 17.65
N THR A 20 -0.39 14.76 18.20
CA THR A 20 -0.06 13.34 18.27
C THR A 20 -0.11 12.69 16.88
N LEU A 21 0.48 11.51 16.74
CA LEU A 21 0.45 10.79 15.46
C LEU A 21 -0.99 10.40 15.09
N GLU A 22 -1.81 10.03 16.07
CA GLU A 22 -3.22 9.67 15.91
C GLU A 22 -4.04 10.86 15.38
N GLU A 23 -3.84 12.05 15.95
CA GLU A 23 -4.47 13.28 15.47
C GLU A 23 -4.05 13.63 14.05
N ALA A 24 -2.76 13.47 13.73
CA ALA A 24 -2.23 13.69 12.39
C ALA A 24 -2.85 12.73 11.37
N ILE A 25 -2.94 11.44 11.70
CA ILE A 25 -3.54 10.40 10.84
C ILE A 25 -4.99 10.77 10.54
N SER A 26 -5.78 11.07 11.57
CA SER A 26 -7.20 11.39 11.40
C SER A 26 -7.45 12.68 10.61
N SER A 27 -6.55 13.65 10.70
CA SER A 27 -6.73 14.98 10.09
C SER A 27 -6.21 15.04 8.65
N PHE A 28 -5.06 14.40 8.38
CA PHE A 28 -4.35 14.56 7.11
C PHE A 28 -4.55 13.39 6.16
N ILE A 29 -4.84 12.18 6.65
CA ILE A 29 -5.10 11.03 5.79
C ILE A 29 -6.57 11.03 5.40
N LYS A 30 -6.83 11.15 4.09
CA LYS A 30 -8.18 11.10 3.51
C LYS A 30 -8.28 9.88 2.62
N VAL A 31 -9.08 8.90 3.05
CA VAL A 31 -9.42 7.75 2.20
C VAL A 31 -10.47 8.22 1.20
N GLU A 32 -10.09 8.32 -0.08
CA GLU A 32 -11.02 8.73 -1.14
C GLU A 32 -11.95 7.58 -1.53
N ARG A 33 -11.42 6.35 -1.59
CA ARG A 33 -12.14 5.17 -2.08
C ARG A 33 -11.67 3.92 -1.37
N GLU A 34 -12.61 3.03 -1.11
CA GLU A 34 -12.37 1.68 -0.64
C GLU A 34 -12.78 0.68 -1.72
N PHE A 35 -11.94 -0.32 -1.96
CA PHE A 35 -12.22 -1.37 -2.93
C PHE A 35 -12.21 -2.72 -2.23
N TYR A 36 -13.32 -3.43 -2.33
CA TYR A 36 -13.47 -4.77 -1.80
C TYR A 36 -13.23 -5.79 -2.92
N PRO A 37 -12.53 -6.89 -2.63
CA PRO A 37 -12.22 -7.90 -3.65
C PRO A 37 -13.50 -8.62 -4.09
N ASP A 38 -13.74 -8.64 -5.39
CA ASP A 38 -14.74 -9.52 -6.00
C ASP A 38 -14.18 -10.95 -6.02
N GLU A 39 -14.93 -11.91 -5.48
CA GLU A 39 -14.51 -13.31 -5.35
C GLU A 39 -14.18 -13.97 -6.70
N LYS A 40 -14.99 -13.71 -7.73
CA LYS A 40 -14.80 -14.29 -9.07
C LYS A 40 -13.55 -13.73 -9.74
N ILE A 41 -13.32 -12.43 -9.57
CA ILE A 41 -12.11 -11.78 -10.08
C ILE A 41 -10.89 -12.30 -9.32
N ARG A 42 -10.98 -12.42 -7.99
CA ARG A 42 -9.91 -12.93 -7.13
C ARG A 42 -9.47 -14.34 -7.53
N GLU A 43 -10.40 -15.27 -7.72
CA GLU A 43 -10.07 -16.64 -8.15
C GLU A 43 -9.33 -16.67 -9.49
N LYS A 44 -9.79 -15.87 -10.46
CA LYS A 44 -9.14 -15.74 -11.77
C LYS A 44 -7.72 -15.19 -11.66
N TYR A 45 -7.49 -14.22 -10.78
CA TYR A 45 -6.15 -13.68 -10.54
C TYR A 45 -5.24 -14.68 -9.83
N LEU A 46 -5.77 -15.48 -8.89
CA LEU A 46 -5.01 -16.51 -8.19
C LEU A 46 -4.48 -17.60 -9.15
N ASP A 47 -5.32 -18.11 -10.06
CA ASP A 47 -4.87 -19.07 -11.08
C ASP A 47 -3.75 -18.49 -11.95
N ARG A 48 -3.92 -17.25 -12.41
CA ARG A 48 -2.91 -16.55 -13.21
C ARG A 48 -1.62 -16.29 -12.46
N PHE A 49 -1.69 -15.97 -11.17
CA PHE A 49 -0.54 -15.72 -10.32
C PHE A 49 0.33 -16.98 -10.17
N VAL A 50 -0.28 -18.16 -10.02
CA VAL A 50 0.47 -19.43 -9.96
C VAL A 50 1.27 -19.65 -11.25
N LYS A 51 0.67 -19.37 -12.41
CA LYS A 51 1.34 -19.48 -13.71
C LYS A 51 2.49 -18.47 -13.83
N TYR A 52 2.23 -17.21 -13.47
CA TYR A 52 3.26 -16.16 -13.45
C TYR A 52 4.45 -16.55 -12.57
N LYS A 53 4.21 -17.00 -11.33
CA LYS A 53 5.26 -17.38 -10.38
C LYS A 53 6.18 -18.46 -10.93
N LYS A 54 5.61 -19.48 -11.59
CA LYS A 54 6.39 -20.56 -12.21
C LYS A 54 7.30 -20.02 -13.32
N ILE A 55 6.75 -19.18 -14.20
CA ILE A 55 7.50 -18.60 -15.33
C ILE A 55 8.59 -17.67 -14.80
N TYR A 56 8.26 -16.79 -13.86
CA TYR A 56 9.20 -15.85 -13.27
C TYR A 56 10.37 -16.57 -12.61
N ASN A 57 10.12 -17.60 -11.80
CA ASN A 57 11.18 -18.38 -11.15
C ASN A 57 12.13 -19.05 -12.16
N LEU A 58 11.62 -19.51 -13.30
CA LEU A 58 12.46 -20.10 -14.35
C LEU A 58 13.32 -19.05 -15.03
N ILE A 59 12.77 -17.86 -15.28
CA ILE A 59 13.49 -16.75 -15.93
C ILE A 59 14.52 -16.13 -14.99
N SER A 60 14.20 -15.97 -13.70
CA SER A 60 15.11 -15.41 -12.68
C SER A 60 16.30 -16.31 -12.34
N GLN A 61 16.34 -17.53 -12.89
CA GLN A 61 17.50 -18.42 -12.80
C GLN A 61 18.43 -18.26 -14.01
N ILE A 62 17.94 -17.68 -15.10
CA ILE A 62 18.67 -17.44 -16.35
C ILE A 62 19.28 -16.04 -16.36
N TYR A 63 18.64 -15.09 -15.68
CA TYR A 63 19.07 -13.70 -15.48
C TYR A 63 19.23 -13.40 -13.99
#